data_AF-A0A532ECQ4-F1
#
_entry.id   AF-A0A532ECQ4-F1
#
_cell.length_a   1.000
_cell.length_b   1.000
_cell.length_c   1.000
_cell.angle_alpha   90.00
_cell.angle_beta   90.00
_cell.angle_gamma   90.00
#
_symmetry.space_group_name_H-M   'P 1'
#
loop_
_entity.id
_entity.type
_entity.pdbx_description
1 polymer ?
#
loop_
_entity_poly.entity_id
_entity_poly.type
_entity_poly.pdbx_seq_one_letter_code
_entity_poly.pdbx_strand_id
1 'polypeptide(L)'
;MEAREWLNQIQTALERLDTTSEQGRRAKLTTILWQSVSNLAQSAATVGLTAVEDMATRLLPLLQAAAKHERTVAAHHVASLREGLLEISKTVQALQALERPPQDHLEAAVAVQQPVTEMPEPMVAEAPAPVEADVPDVAPSTSLPAASILDALRQLHQARGRSLQPVRDVLETVIQRAEQEMARGTGVVDARAIGRLLQELDELDERFLAHMQAHIPAVIATLRHVALTSEDRVFPPQALEPIFVEIEALSDAADRVAAANISLFLHGLRTFLRVTAQHKPMVIRERLAAVEERLATLIPLAQQWVDVGRVERAAIFDILPIA
;
A
#
# COMPACT_ATOMS: atom_id res chain seq x y z
N MET A 1 -11.25 4.69 -14.88
CA MET A 1 -9.86 4.85 -15.34
C MET A 1 -9.41 3.53 -15.90
N GLU A 2 -9.07 3.52 -17.19
CA GLU A 2 -8.84 2.33 -18.00
C GLU A 2 -7.44 1.74 -17.72
N ALA A 3 -7.29 0.42 -17.72
CA ALA A 3 -6.04 -0.30 -17.41
C ALA A 3 -4.79 0.22 -18.15
N ARG A 4 -4.99 0.87 -19.31
CA ARG A 4 -3.96 1.49 -20.14
C ARG A 4 -3.33 2.74 -19.51
N GLU A 5 -4.14 3.56 -18.84
CA GLU A 5 -3.66 4.75 -18.13
C GLU A 5 -2.81 4.33 -16.92
N TRP A 6 -3.19 3.25 -16.27
CA TRP A 6 -2.42 2.60 -15.20
C TRP A 6 -1.09 2.02 -15.68
N LEU A 7 -1.09 1.26 -16.79
CA LEU A 7 0.14 0.71 -17.37
C LEU A 7 1.12 1.81 -17.79
N ASN A 8 0.61 2.91 -18.37
CA ASN A 8 1.44 4.07 -18.71
C ASN A 8 2.06 4.72 -17.46
N GLN A 9 1.30 4.86 -16.36
CA GLN A 9 1.84 5.40 -15.10
C GLN A 9 2.95 4.51 -14.51
N ILE A 10 2.80 3.18 -14.57
CA ILE A 10 3.82 2.23 -14.13
C ILE A 10 5.07 2.34 -15.02
N GLN A 11 4.91 2.49 -16.32
CA GLN A 11 6.02 2.60 -17.27
C GLN A 11 6.79 3.92 -17.08
N THR A 12 6.10 5.04 -16.87
CA THR A 12 6.71 6.34 -16.52
C THR A 12 7.44 6.28 -15.17
N ALA A 13 6.89 5.59 -14.18
CA ALA A 13 7.55 5.40 -12.89
C ALA A 13 8.83 4.55 -13.00
N LEU A 14 8.85 3.56 -13.88
CA LEU A 14 10.06 2.76 -14.18
C LEU A 14 11.15 3.57 -14.89
N GLU A 15 10.79 4.46 -15.82
CA GLU A 15 11.77 5.35 -16.47
C GLU A 15 12.42 6.31 -15.46
N ARG A 16 11.64 6.79 -14.48
CA ARG A 16 12.16 7.60 -13.37
C ARG A 16 13.07 6.79 -12.44
N LEU A 17 12.80 5.50 -12.26
CA LEU A 17 13.63 4.59 -11.46
C LEU A 17 15.00 4.36 -12.09
N ASP A 18 15.06 4.30 -13.42
CA ASP A 18 16.27 4.07 -14.21
C ASP A 18 17.21 5.30 -14.20
N THR A 19 16.62 6.47 -14.36
CA THR A 19 17.33 7.77 -14.45
C THR A 19 17.81 8.28 -13.09
N THR A 20 17.18 7.86 -11.98
CA THR A 20 17.50 8.35 -10.64
C THR A 20 18.69 7.60 -10.01
N SER A 21 19.72 8.36 -9.62
CA SER A 21 20.89 7.88 -8.86
C SER A 21 20.68 7.88 -7.33
N GLU A 22 19.69 8.65 -6.85
CA GLU A 22 19.36 8.82 -5.44
C GLU A 22 18.67 7.58 -4.86
N GLN A 23 19.33 6.89 -3.93
CA GLN A 23 18.82 5.66 -3.33
C GLN A 23 17.47 5.84 -2.60
N GLY A 24 17.27 6.97 -1.91
CA GLY A 24 16.00 7.27 -1.24
C GLY A 24 14.83 7.46 -2.21
N ARG A 25 15.09 8.09 -3.37
CA ARG A 25 14.09 8.26 -4.44
C ARG A 25 13.81 6.93 -5.15
N ARG A 26 14.83 6.08 -5.35
CA ARG A 26 14.67 4.72 -5.89
C ARG A 26 13.79 3.84 -4.99
N ALA A 27 14.01 3.89 -3.68
CA ALA A 27 13.19 3.16 -2.72
C ALA A 27 11.71 3.60 -2.77
N LYS A 28 11.47 4.92 -2.83
CA LYS A 28 10.11 5.48 -2.97
C LYS A 28 9.44 5.06 -4.28
N LEU A 29 10.14 5.16 -5.40
CA LEU A 29 9.63 4.72 -6.71
C LEU A 29 9.35 3.22 -6.76
N THR A 30 10.21 2.40 -6.15
CA THR A 30 10.01 0.95 -6.09
C THR A 30 8.81 0.58 -5.23
N THR A 31 8.54 1.33 -4.17
CA THR A 31 7.35 1.15 -3.32
C THR A 31 6.07 1.46 -4.10
N ILE A 32 6.05 2.58 -4.84
CA ILE A 32 4.92 2.96 -5.71
C ILE A 32 4.67 1.90 -6.78
N LEU A 33 5.73 1.41 -7.41
CA LEU A 33 5.65 0.36 -8.43
C LEU A 33 5.14 -0.96 -7.83
N TRP A 34 5.61 -1.34 -6.65
CA TRP A 34 5.17 -2.55 -5.95
C TRP A 34 3.67 -2.52 -5.63
N GLN A 35 3.18 -1.40 -5.13
CA GLN A 35 1.76 -1.23 -4.84
C GLN A 35 0.92 -1.23 -6.13
N SER A 36 1.42 -0.61 -7.19
CA SER A 36 0.74 -0.58 -8.49
C SER A 36 0.64 -1.96 -9.15
N VAL A 37 1.71 -2.74 -9.11
CA VAL A 37 1.74 -4.12 -9.64
C VAL A 37 0.88 -5.06 -8.80
N SER A 38 0.87 -4.90 -7.47
CA SER A 38 0.01 -5.69 -6.57
C SER A 38 -1.48 -5.40 -6.83
N ASN A 39 -1.84 -4.13 -7.00
CA ASN A 39 -3.20 -3.74 -7.35
C ASN A 39 -3.62 -4.28 -8.72
N LEU A 40 -2.70 -4.31 -9.69
CA LEU A 40 -2.96 -4.91 -11.01
C LEU A 40 -3.23 -6.41 -10.90
N ALA A 41 -2.42 -7.15 -10.14
CA ALA A 41 -2.63 -8.58 -9.90
C ALA A 41 -3.99 -8.83 -9.24
N GLN A 42 -4.31 -8.07 -8.18
CA GLN A 42 -5.59 -8.19 -7.49
C GLN A 42 -6.78 -7.86 -8.40
N SER A 43 -6.67 -6.81 -9.20
CA SER A 43 -7.74 -6.42 -10.14
C SER A 43 -7.94 -7.48 -11.22
N ALA A 44 -6.85 -8.05 -11.75
CA ALA A 44 -6.91 -9.16 -12.70
C ALA A 44 -7.58 -10.40 -12.09
N ALA A 45 -7.26 -10.72 -10.83
CA ALA A 45 -7.90 -11.81 -10.09
C ALA A 45 -9.42 -11.60 -9.94
N THR A 46 -9.85 -10.37 -9.61
CA THR A 46 -11.29 -10.06 -9.45
C THR A 46 -12.11 -10.21 -10.72
N VAL A 47 -11.48 -10.04 -11.90
CA VAL A 47 -12.12 -10.15 -13.21
C VAL A 47 -11.83 -11.52 -13.87
N GLY A 48 -11.12 -12.42 -13.17
CA GLY A 48 -10.80 -13.76 -13.67
C GLY A 48 -9.74 -13.80 -14.78
N LEU A 49 -8.94 -12.75 -14.92
CA LEU A 49 -7.84 -12.66 -15.89
C LEU A 49 -6.57 -13.31 -15.34
N THR A 50 -6.62 -14.62 -15.15
CA THR A 50 -5.56 -15.43 -14.49
C THR A 50 -4.19 -15.28 -15.14
N ALA A 51 -4.12 -15.16 -16.46
CA ALA A 51 -2.86 -14.91 -17.17
C ALA A 51 -2.22 -13.57 -16.77
N VAL A 52 -3.03 -12.50 -16.65
CA VAL A 52 -2.54 -11.17 -16.27
C VAL A 52 -2.16 -11.12 -14.79
N GLU A 53 -2.93 -11.81 -13.93
CA GLU A 53 -2.62 -11.99 -12.51
C GLU A 53 -1.28 -12.70 -12.29
N ASP A 54 -1.06 -13.83 -12.97
CA ASP A 54 0.18 -14.61 -12.88
C ASP A 54 1.39 -13.79 -13.35
N MET A 55 1.24 -13.06 -14.45
CA MET A 55 2.29 -12.22 -15.00
C MET A 55 2.63 -11.08 -14.05
N ALA A 56 1.62 -10.38 -13.50
CA ALA A 56 1.83 -9.29 -12.55
C ALA A 56 2.50 -9.77 -11.25
N THR A 57 2.08 -10.93 -10.73
CA THR A 57 2.64 -11.51 -9.50
C THR A 57 4.12 -11.87 -9.65
N ARG A 58 4.56 -12.31 -10.84
CA ARG A 58 5.97 -12.62 -11.14
C ARG A 58 6.88 -11.39 -11.16
N LEU A 59 6.33 -10.18 -11.28
CA LEU A 59 7.12 -8.94 -11.26
C LEU A 59 7.46 -8.47 -9.84
N LEU A 60 6.72 -8.91 -8.81
CA LEU A 60 6.92 -8.45 -7.44
C LEU A 60 8.32 -8.80 -6.88
N PRO A 61 8.86 -10.02 -7.08
CA PRO A 61 10.22 -10.34 -6.65
C PRO A 61 11.30 -9.53 -7.40
N LEU A 62 11.07 -9.20 -8.67
CA LEU A 62 11.99 -8.40 -9.47
C LEU A 62 12.03 -6.93 -9.00
N LEU A 63 10.87 -6.37 -8.59
CA LEU A 63 10.80 -5.06 -7.94
C LEU A 63 11.55 -5.07 -6.60
N GLN A 64 11.38 -6.13 -5.80
CA GLN A 64 12.08 -6.25 -4.53
C GLN A 64 13.60 -6.36 -4.72
N ALA A 65 14.05 -7.06 -5.75
CA ALA A 65 15.46 -7.15 -6.12
C ALA A 65 16.01 -5.79 -6.61
N ALA A 66 15.26 -5.06 -7.43
CA ALA A 66 15.62 -3.72 -7.90
C ALA A 66 15.75 -2.67 -6.77
N ALA A 67 15.04 -2.85 -5.65
CA ALA A 67 15.16 -2.01 -4.45
C ALA A 67 16.38 -2.33 -3.58
N LYS A 68 16.84 -3.59 -3.56
CA LYS A 68 17.84 -4.09 -2.61
C LYS A 68 19.27 -4.07 -3.14
N HIS A 69 19.46 -4.14 -4.45
CA HIS A 69 20.78 -4.31 -5.04
C HIS A 69 21.42 -3.00 -5.51
N GLU A 70 22.76 -2.99 -5.59
CA GLU A 70 23.54 -1.88 -6.15
C GLU A 70 23.15 -1.59 -7.61
N ARG A 71 23.35 -0.35 -8.06
CA ARG A 71 22.77 0.22 -9.29
C ARG A 71 22.94 -0.64 -10.54
N THR A 72 24.07 -1.33 -10.69
CA THR A 72 24.40 -2.20 -11.84
C THR A 72 23.56 -3.48 -11.85
N VAL A 73 23.35 -4.10 -10.69
CA VAL A 73 22.52 -5.30 -10.52
C VAL A 73 21.04 -4.92 -10.58
N ALA A 74 20.67 -3.77 -9.99
CA ALA A 74 19.32 -3.24 -10.09
C ALA A 74 18.92 -2.91 -11.54
N ALA A 75 19.85 -2.50 -12.40
CA ALA A 75 19.57 -2.25 -13.83
C ALA A 75 19.11 -3.51 -14.56
N HIS A 76 19.68 -4.68 -14.25
CA HIS A 76 19.25 -5.96 -14.83
C HIS A 76 17.82 -6.30 -14.40
N HIS A 77 17.49 -6.14 -13.11
CA HIS A 77 16.13 -6.36 -12.61
C HIS A 77 15.12 -5.36 -13.19
N VAL A 78 15.51 -4.10 -13.37
CA VAL A 78 14.67 -3.08 -14.02
C VAL A 78 14.43 -3.40 -15.50
N ALA A 79 15.42 -3.94 -16.22
CA ALA A 79 15.23 -4.42 -17.58
C ALA A 79 14.22 -5.58 -17.66
N SER A 80 14.35 -6.58 -16.78
CA SER A 80 13.39 -7.70 -16.69
C SER A 80 11.98 -7.24 -16.31
N LEU A 81 11.86 -6.20 -15.47
CA LEU A 81 10.57 -5.59 -15.12
C LEU A 81 9.89 -4.93 -16.32
N ARG A 82 10.67 -4.20 -17.13
CA ARG A 82 10.16 -3.57 -18.36
C ARG A 82 9.66 -4.63 -19.35
N GLU A 83 10.40 -5.71 -19.51
CA GLU A 83 10.01 -6.81 -20.41
C GLU A 83 8.69 -7.45 -19.96
N GLY A 84 8.57 -7.80 -18.68
CA GLY A 84 7.33 -8.42 -18.18
C GLY A 84 6.11 -7.49 -18.19
N LEU A 85 6.29 -6.17 -17.97
CA LEU A 85 5.18 -5.21 -18.13
C LEU A 85 4.76 -5.03 -19.59
N LEU A 86 5.71 -5.09 -20.51
CA LEU A 86 5.42 -5.04 -21.94
C LEU A 86 4.65 -6.28 -22.39
N GLU A 87 4.97 -7.44 -21.82
CA GLU A 87 4.21 -8.68 -22.02
C GLU A 87 2.79 -8.56 -21.47
N ILE A 88 2.61 -8.02 -20.25
CA ILE A 88 1.27 -7.77 -19.68
C ILE A 88 0.47 -6.81 -20.55
N SER A 89 1.09 -5.72 -21.04
CA SER A 89 0.43 -4.77 -21.93
C SER A 89 -0.07 -5.42 -23.22
N LYS A 90 0.72 -6.32 -23.82
CA LYS A 90 0.31 -7.10 -25.00
C LYS A 90 -0.86 -8.04 -24.68
N THR A 91 -0.82 -8.74 -23.55
CA THR A 91 -1.90 -9.65 -23.13
C THR A 91 -3.21 -8.90 -22.90
N VAL A 92 -3.16 -7.75 -22.21
CA VAL A 92 -4.34 -6.89 -21.99
C VAL A 92 -4.90 -6.37 -23.31
N GLN A 93 -4.05 -5.98 -24.27
CA GLN A 93 -4.50 -5.55 -25.61
C GLN A 93 -5.16 -6.69 -26.38
N ALA A 94 -4.63 -7.92 -26.31
CA ALA A 94 -5.22 -9.08 -26.96
C ALA A 94 -6.61 -9.44 -26.38
N LEU A 95 -6.77 -9.34 -25.06
CA LEU A 95 -8.04 -9.56 -24.37
C LEU A 95 -9.10 -8.52 -24.78
N GLN A 96 -8.73 -7.25 -24.90
CA GLN A 96 -9.63 -6.19 -25.36
C GLN A 96 -10.02 -6.33 -26.84
N ALA A 97 -9.11 -6.84 -27.69
CA ALA A 97 -9.41 -7.12 -29.09
C ALA A 97 -10.43 -8.26 -29.25
N LEU A 98 -10.49 -9.18 -28.28
CA LEU A 98 -11.47 -10.28 -28.23
C LEU A 98 -12.84 -9.82 -27.67
N GLU A 99 -12.87 -8.79 -26.83
CA GLU A 99 -14.09 -8.21 -26.25
C GLU A 99 -14.80 -7.21 -27.19
N ARG A 100 -14.14 -6.77 -28.26
CA ARG A 100 -14.74 -5.87 -29.25
C ARG A 100 -15.50 -6.69 -30.31
N PRO A 101 -16.83 -6.56 -30.45
CA PRO A 101 -17.53 -7.14 -31.59
C PRO A 101 -16.95 -6.54 -32.89
N PRO A 102 -16.98 -7.27 -34.03
CA PRO A 102 -16.54 -6.72 -35.30
C PRO A 102 -17.40 -5.50 -35.62
N GLN A 103 -16.87 -4.31 -35.38
CA GLN A 103 -17.44 -3.10 -35.93
C GLN A 103 -17.04 -3.12 -37.41
N ASP A 104 -18.05 -3.43 -38.22
CA ASP A 104 -18.01 -3.27 -39.66
C ASP A 104 -17.28 -1.98 -40.00
N HIS A 105 -16.29 -2.13 -40.85
CA HIS A 105 -15.70 -1.05 -41.60
C HIS A 105 -16.84 -0.28 -42.28
N LEU A 106 -17.04 0.98 -41.93
CA LEU A 106 -17.50 1.98 -42.88
C LEU A 106 -17.13 3.39 -42.39
N GLU A 107 -16.36 4.06 -43.23
CA GLU A 107 -16.33 5.51 -43.44
C GLU A 107 -15.68 6.40 -42.35
N ALA A 108 -14.84 7.37 -42.66
CA ALA A 108 -14.36 7.86 -43.94
C ALA A 108 -13.02 8.58 -43.72
N ALA A 109 -12.10 8.34 -44.63
CA ALA A 109 -10.95 9.18 -44.84
C ALA A 109 -11.41 10.55 -45.33
N VAL A 110 -11.12 11.60 -44.57
CA VAL A 110 -10.82 12.92 -45.14
C VAL A 110 -9.62 13.49 -44.39
N ALA A 111 -8.46 13.29 -44.99
CA ALA A 111 -7.26 14.03 -44.67
C ALA A 111 -7.46 15.49 -45.06
N VAL A 112 -7.25 16.41 -44.11
CA VAL A 112 -6.89 17.79 -44.43
C VAL A 112 -5.58 18.08 -43.73
N GLN A 113 -4.54 18.14 -44.56
CA GLN A 113 -3.18 18.48 -44.23
C GLN A 113 -3.10 19.97 -43.84
N GLN A 114 -2.46 20.28 -42.71
CA GLN A 114 -1.88 21.59 -42.46
C GLN A 114 -0.44 21.60 -42.99
N PRO A 115 -0.01 22.58 -43.78
CA PRO A 115 1.39 22.91 -43.92
C PRO A 115 1.80 23.97 -42.90
N VAL A 116 2.88 23.66 -42.21
CA VAL A 116 3.74 24.56 -41.43
C VAL A 116 4.44 25.52 -42.38
N THR A 117 4.52 26.81 -42.06
CA THR A 117 5.54 27.72 -42.62
C THR A 117 5.93 28.79 -41.60
N GLU A 118 7.16 28.61 -41.09
CA GLU A 118 8.20 29.59 -40.74
C GLU A 118 7.87 30.95 -40.10
N MET A 119 8.49 31.15 -38.92
CA MET A 119 8.90 32.44 -38.33
C MET A 119 10.01 33.10 -39.18
N PRO A 120 10.27 34.43 -39.12
CA PRO A 120 10.88 35.06 -37.94
C PRO A 120 10.52 36.55 -37.65
N GLU A 121 10.98 37.02 -36.48
CA GLU A 121 10.85 38.37 -35.87
C GLU A 121 11.38 39.55 -36.73
N PRO A 122 11.09 40.81 -36.34
CA PRO A 122 12.11 41.56 -35.59
C PRO A 122 11.59 42.56 -34.51
N MET A 123 12.25 42.54 -33.35
CA MET A 123 13.01 43.62 -32.68
C MET A 123 12.45 45.07 -32.53
N VAL A 124 12.62 45.61 -31.31
CA VAL A 124 13.09 46.97 -30.90
C VAL A 124 12.16 47.82 -29.98
N ALA A 125 12.68 47.99 -28.74
CA ALA A 125 12.76 49.19 -27.87
C ALA A 125 11.64 49.71 -26.96
N GLU A 126 12.15 50.08 -25.77
CA GLU A 126 11.87 51.26 -24.92
C GLU A 126 10.91 51.14 -23.70
N ALA A 127 11.53 51.31 -22.53
CA ALA A 127 10.95 51.85 -21.30
C ALA A 127 11.35 53.36 -21.21
N PRO A 128 10.62 54.25 -20.52
CA PRO A 128 10.59 54.27 -19.04
C PRO A 128 9.31 54.83 -18.33
N ALA A 129 9.02 54.25 -17.14
CA ALA A 129 8.59 54.83 -15.83
C ALA A 129 7.46 55.91 -15.70
N PRO A 130 7.05 56.31 -14.47
CA PRO A 130 5.98 55.70 -13.65
C PRO A 130 4.83 56.68 -13.30
N VAL A 131 3.65 56.19 -12.89
CA VAL A 131 2.63 57.01 -12.20
C VAL A 131 1.92 56.21 -11.11
N GLU A 132 1.79 56.83 -9.95
CA GLU A 132 1.24 56.33 -8.70
C GLU A 132 -0.29 56.13 -8.70
N ALA A 133 -0.71 55.45 -7.62
CA ALA A 133 -2.05 55.42 -7.02
C ALA A 133 -3.08 54.48 -7.67
N ASP A 134 -3.26 53.30 -7.06
CA ASP A 134 -4.51 53.06 -6.35
C ASP A 134 -4.32 51.94 -5.31
N VAL A 135 -4.89 52.13 -4.13
CA VAL A 135 -4.98 51.14 -3.05
C VAL A 135 -6.39 50.57 -3.12
N PRO A 136 -6.59 49.28 -3.46
CA PRO A 136 -7.85 48.64 -3.17
C PRO A 136 -7.73 47.88 -1.85
N ASP A 137 -8.36 48.49 -0.86
CA ASP A 137 -9.39 47.86 -0.05
C ASP A 137 -8.98 46.63 0.79
N VAL A 138 -8.91 46.88 2.10
CA VAL A 138 -8.91 45.87 3.14
C VAL A 138 -10.22 45.09 3.00
N ALA A 139 -10.16 43.98 2.27
CA ALA A 139 -11.23 43.00 2.30
C ALA A 139 -11.48 42.65 3.78
N PRO A 140 -12.73 42.74 4.26
CA PRO A 140 -13.06 42.31 5.60
C PRO A 140 -12.60 40.87 5.72
N SER A 141 -11.80 40.58 6.74
CA SER A 141 -11.49 39.22 7.13
C SER A 141 -12.84 38.52 7.30
N THR A 142 -13.26 37.78 6.28
CA THR A 142 -14.32 36.82 6.37
C THR A 142 -13.86 35.89 7.47
N SER A 143 -14.46 36.05 8.65
CA SER A 143 -14.38 35.07 9.72
C SER A 143 -14.68 33.74 9.06
N LEU A 144 -13.62 32.96 8.85
CA LEU A 144 -13.73 31.59 8.39
C LEU A 144 -14.72 30.92 9.35
N PRO A 145 -15.78 30.25 8.85
CA PRO A 145 -16.61 29.45 9.72
C PRO A 145 -15.66 28.53 10.49
N ALA A 146 -15.82 28.45 11.82
CA ALA A 146 -14.97 27.64 12.68
C ALA A 146 -14.78 26.28 12.02
N ALA A 147 -13.57 26.02 11.51
CA ALA A 147 -13.30 24.80 10.76
C ALA A 147 -13.69 23.63 11.65
N SER A 148 -14.47 22.68 11.11
CA SER A 148 -14.90 21.53 11.91
C SER A 148 -13.66 20.77 12.40
N ILE A 149 -13.77 20.06 13.52
CA ILE A 149 -12.63 19.29 14.05
C ILE A 149 -12.12 18.30 13.00
N LEU A 150 -13.01 17.74 12.19
CA LEU A 150 -12.65 16.87 11.08
C LEU A 150 -11.83 17.61 10.00
N ASP A 151 -12.16 18.87 9.69
CA ASP A 151 -11.38 19.69 8.77
C ASP A 151 -9.98 20.01 9.33
N ALA A 152 -9.88 20.24 10.65
CA ALA A 152 -8.59 20.41 11.32
C ALA A 152 -7.73 19.13 11.25
N LEU A 153 -8.34 17.94 11.46
CA LEU A 153 -7.64 16.66 11.32
C LEU A 153 -7.17 16.40 9.87
N ARG A 154 -7.99 16.73 8.87
CA ARG A 154 -7.59 16.64 7.45
C ARG A 154 -6.44 17.58 7.11
N GLN A 155 -6.47 18.82 7.61
CA GLN A 155 -5.38 19.77 7.43
C GLN A 155 -4.09 19.27 8.09
N LEU A 156 -4.18 18.70 9.29
CA LEU A 156 -3.05 18.05 9.95
C LEU A 156 -2.49 16.87 9.14
N HIS A 157 -3.36 16.03 8.59
CA HIS A 157 -2.97 14.89 7.77
C HIS A 157 -2.24 15.36 6.49
N GLN A 158 -2.75 16.39 5.82
CA GLN A 158 -2.11 17.00 4.66
C GLN A 158 -0.77 17.67 5.00
N ALA A 159 -0.66 18.30 6.18
CA ALA A 159 0.61 18.88 6.65
C ALA A 159 1.64 17.77 6.92
N ARG A 160 1.22 16.67 7.55
CA ARG A 160 2.05 15.50 7.87
C ARG A 160 2.42 14.66 6.64
N GLY A 161 1.61 14.64 5.58
CA GLY A 161 1.94 13.98 4.30
C GLY A 161 3.19 14.53 3.60
N ARG A 162 3.74 15.66 4.08
CA ARG A 162 5.03 16.22 3.66
C ARG A 162 6.22 15.69 4.47
N SER A 163 5.97 14.91 5.53
CA SER A 163 6.94 14.32 6.45
C SER A 163 7.01 12.81 6.23
N LEU A 164 8.22 12.28 6.00
CA LEU A 164 8.47 10.84 5.86
C LEU A 164 8.43 10.16 7.24
N GLN A 165 7.24 9.76 7.69
CA GLN A 165 6.89 8.70 8.67
C GLN A 165 5.60 9.07 9.40
N PRO A 166 4.73 8.08 9.71
CA PRO A 166 5.04 6.75 10.24
C PRO A 166 4.55 5.58 9.37
N VAL A 167 5.00 4.36 9.71
CA VAL A 167 4.54 3.09 9.12
C VAL A 167 3.07 2.79 9.46
N ARG A 168 2.57 3.41 10.54
CA ARG A 168 1.19 3.40 11.00
C ARG A 168 0.58 4.79 10.77
N ASP A 169 -0.69 4.85 10.39
CA ASP A 169 -1.41 6.10 10.21
C ASP A 169 -2.69 6.13 11.06
N VAL A 170 -2.51 6.47 12.34
CA VAL A 170 -3.64 6.59 13.28
C VAL A 170 -4.54 7.74 12.86
N LEU A 171 -3.95 8.83 12.37
CA LEU A 171 -4.68 10.01 11.96
C LEU A 171 -5.63 9.71 10.79
N GLU A 172 -5.14 9.03 9.76
CA GLU A 172 -5.99 8.57 8.65
C GLU A 172 -7.10 7.63 9.13
N THR A 173 -6.78 6.71 10.05
CA THR A 173 -7.77 5.79 10.63
C THR A 173 -8.88 6.55 11.37
N VAL A 174 -8.51 7.59 12.13
CA VAL A 174 -9.47 8.45 12.85
C VAL A 174 -10.34 9.24 11.88
N ILE A 175 -9.76 9.82 10.83
CA ILE A 175 -10.49 10.56 9.78
C ILE A 175 -11.52 9.63 9.12
N GLN A 176 -11.11 8.46 8.65
CA GLN A 176 -12.00 7.50 7.99
C GLN A 176 -13.15 7.04 8.89
N ARG A 177 -12.88 6.73 10.18
CA ARG A 177 -13.92 6.32 11.12
C ARG A 177 -14.89 7.46 11.46
N ALA A 178 -14.38 8.67 11.66
CA ALA A 178 -15.22 9.85 11.89
C ALA A 178 -16.13 10.14 10.69
N GLU A 179 -15.63 10.01 9.46
CA GLU A 179 -16.44 10.16 8.24
C GLU A 179 -17.53 9.08 8.11
N GLN A 180 -17.22 7.84 8.48
CA GLN A 180 -18.21 6.76 8.51
C GLN A 180 -19.31 7.00 9.54
N GLU A 181 -18.98 7.54 10.71
CA GLU A 181 -19.97 7.94 11.71
C GLU A 181 -20.87 9.08 11.20
N MET A 182 -20.28 10.12 10.58
CA MET A 182 -21.06 11.18 9.92
C MET A 182 -22.02 10.63 8.87
N ALA A 183 -21.56 9.72 8.02
CA ALA A 183 -22.38 9.09 6.99
C ALA A 183 -23.52 8.25 7.55
N ARG A 184 -23.38 7.71 8.78
CA ARG A 184 -24.41 6.95 9.50
C ARG A 184 -25.44 7.83 10.22
N GLY A 185 -25.31 9.16 10.14
CA GLY A 185 -26.32 10.11 10.62
C GLY A 185 -26.11 10.61 12.05
N THR A 186 -24.95 10.35 12.67
CA THR A 186 -24.62 10.89 14.00
C THR A 186 -24.03 12.29 13.92
N GLY A 187 -24.84 13.27 13.45
CA GLY A 187 -24.56 14.71 13.62
C GLY A 187 -23.15 15.22 13.23
N VAL A 188 -22.75 16.35 13.82
CA VAL A 188 -21.40 16.93 13.67
C VAL A 188 -20.43 16.17 14.58
N VAL A 189 -19.28 15.75 14.03
CA VAL A 189 -18.21 15.12 14.83
C VAL A 189 -17.56 16.16 15.72
N ASP A 190 -17.72 15.99 17.03
CA ASP A 190 -17.16 16.86 18.06
C ASP A 190 -15.89 16.25 18.71
N ALA A 191 -15.23 17.01 19.57
CA ALA A 191 -13.99 16.58 20.25
C ALA A 191 -14.22 15.34 21.12
N ARG A 192 -15.43 15.19 21.67
CA ARG A 192 -15.79 14.03 22.50
C ARG A 192 -15.91 12.77 21.66
N ALA A 193 -16.47 12.85 20.44
CA ALA A 193 -16.51 11.75 19.51
C ALA A 193 -15.11 11.29 19.11
N ILE A 194 -14.22 12.23 18.76
CA ILE A 194 -12.82 11.90 18.46
C ILE A 194 -12.11 11.28 19.68
N GLY A 195 -12.33 11.82 20.87
CA GLY A 195 -11.78 11.25 22.11
C GLY A 195 -12.20 9.79 22.35
N ARG A 196 -13.47 9.44 22.11
CA ARG A 196 -13.95 8.05 22.17
C ARG A 196 -13.28 7.16 21.14
N LEU A 197 -13.16 7.63 19.89
CA LEU A 197 -12.46 6.88 18.83
C LEU A 197 -11.00 6.60 19.19
N LEU A 198 -10.29 7.57 19.77
CA LEU A 198 -8.91 7.39 20.22
C LEU A 198 -8.81 6.35 21.34
N GLN A 199 -9.74 6.37 22.30
CA GLN A 199 -9.80 5.37 23.36
C GLN A 199 -10.09 3.96 22.81
N GLU A 200 -11.04 3.82 21.89
CA GLU A 200 -11.33 2.53 21.24
C GLU A 200 -10.12 1.97 20.49
N LEU A 201 -9.36 2.83 19.80
CA LEU A 201 -8.12 2.43 19.14
C LEU A 201 -7.03 1.99 20.12
N ASP A 202 -6.98 2.60 21.31
CA ASP A 202 -6.07 2.19 22.38
C ASP A 202 -6.44 0.80 22.92
N GLU A 203 -7.71 0.57 23.20
CA GLU A 203 -8.19 -0.73 23.67
C GLU A 203 -7.99 -1.84 22.61
N LEU A 204 -8.16 -1.52 21.32
CA LEU A 204 -7.88 -2.47 20.24
C LEU A 204 -6.39 -2.83 20.17
N ASP A 205 -5.51 -1.85 20.34
CA ASP A 205 -4.06 -2.07 20.38
C ASP A 205 -3.62 -2.94 21.56
N GLU A 206 -4.15 -2.68 22.75
CA GLU A 206 -3.85 -3.48 23.94
C GLU A 206 -4.30 -4.93 23.77
N ARG A 207 -5.52 -5.15 23.27
CA ARG A 207 -6.04 -6.48 22.97
C ARG A 207 -5.20 -7.18 21.90
N PHE A 208 -4.83 -6.47 20.84
CA PHE A 208 -3.97 -7.00 19.78
C PHE A 208 -2.63 -7.47 20.35
N LEU A 209 -1.95 -6.62 21.13
CA LEU A 209 -0.66 -6.98 21.73
C LEU A 209 -0.77 -8.17 22.68
N ALA A 210 -1.80 -8.20 23.54
CA ALA A 210 -2.05 -9.33 24.44
C ALA A 210 -2.29 -10.62 23.65
N HIS A 211 -3.03 -10.55 22.55
CA HIS A 211 -3.28 -11.68 21.67
C HIS A 211 -1.97 -12.19 21.03
N MET A 212 -1.14 -11.28 20.50
CA MET A 212 0.18 -11.65 19.94
C MET A 212 1.08 -12.31 20.99
N GLN A 213 1.12 -11.78 22.21
CA GLN A 213 1.95 -12.31 23.30
C GLN A 213 1.47 -13.69 23.79
N ALA A 214 0.17 -13.97 23.75
CA ALA A 214 -0.38 -15.26 24.16
C ALA A 214 -0.24 -16.34 23.07
N HIS A 215 -0.59 -16.00 21.83
CA HIS A 215 -0.78 -16.99 20.77
C HIS A 215 0.51 -17.30 19.99
N ILE A 216 1.42 -16.34 19.79
CA ILE A 216 2.69 -16.59 19.08
C ILE A 216 3.55 -17.67 19.76
N PRO A 217 3.77 -17.64 21.09
CA PRO A 217 4.52 -18.69 21.76
C PRO A 217 3.84 -20.07 21.68
N ALA A 218 2.50 -20.10 21.74
CA ALA A 218 1.72 -21.34 21.62
C ALA A 218 1.84 -21.96 20.21
N VAL A 219 1.79 -21.14 19.16
CA VAL A 219 2.02 -21.59 17.78
C VAL A 219 3.44 -22.13 17.62
N ILE A 220 4.45 -21.42 18.12
CA ILE A 220 5.85 -21.88 18.07
C ILE A 220 6.02 -23.22 18.80
N ALA A 221 5.45 -23.36 19.99
CA ALA A 221 5.52 -24.60 20.76
C ALA A 221 4.85 -25.78 20.02
N THR A 222 3.71 -25.52 19.37
CA THR A 222 2.99 -26.52 18.58
C THR A 222 3.79 -26.94 17.35
N LEU A 223 4.37 -25.97 16.61
CA LEU A 223 5.23 -26.24 15.45
C LEU A 223 6.46 -27.09 15.84
N ARG A 224 7.07 -26.78 16.99
CA ARG A 224 8.21 -27.55 17.52
C ARG A 224 7.82 -28.97 17.88
N HIS A 225 6.68 -29.15 18.56
CA HIS A 225 6.15 -30.46 18.90
C HIS A 225 5.87 -31.30 17.65
N VAL A 226 5.25 -30.68 16.64
CA VAL A 226 4.97 -31.29 15.35
C VAL A 226 6.28 -31.67 14.63
N ALA A 227 7.29 -30.81 14.64
CA ALA A 227 8.59 -31.10 14.03
C ALA A 227 9.32 -32.28 14.68
N LEU A 228 9.28 -32.39 16.02
CA LEU A 228 9.89 -33.50 16.78
C LEU A 228 9.17 -34.83 16.57
N THR A 229 7.84 -34.81 16.48
CA THR A 229 7.02 -36.02 16.32
C THR A 229 7.07 -36.59 14.90
N SER A 230 7.58 -35.79 13.95
CA SER A 230 7.69 -36.15 12.53
C SER A 230 8.99 -36.88 12.17
N GLU A 231 9.86 -37.19 13.15
CA GLU A 231 11.14 -37.88 12.91
C GLU A 231 10.98 -39.31 12.34
N ASP A 232 9.86 -40.01 12.64
CA ASP A 232 9.68 -41.44 12.30
C ASP A 232 8.52 -41.76 11.33
N ARG A 233 7.69 -40.78 10.93
CA ARG A 233 6.47 -41.02 10.13
C ARG A 233 6.19 -39.94 9.09
N VAL A 234 5.40 -40.30 8.06
CA VAL A 234 4.84 -39.34 7.10
C VAL A 234 4.02 -38.30 7.85
N PHE A 235 4.35 -37.03 7.64
CA PHE A 235 3.69 -35.88 8.23
C PHE A 235 2.19 -35.85 7.87
N PRO A 236 1.25 -36.03 8.84
CA PRO A 236 -0.17 -35.94 8.53
C PRO A 236 -0.55 -34.46 8.39
N PRO A 237 -1.16 -34.04 7.26
CA PRO A 237 -1.56 -32.65 7.04
C PRO A 237 -2.47 -32.08 8.14
N GLN A 238 -3.25 -32.94 8.81
CA GLN A 238 -4.16 -32.57 9.90
C GLN A 238 -3.43 -32.08 11.17
N ALA A 239 -2.14 -32.39 11.32
CA ALA A 239 -1.35 -31.91 12.47
C ALA A 239 -1.17 -30.39 12.50
N LEU A 240 -1.36 -29.72 11.36
CA LEU A 240 -1.30 -28.25 11.26
C LEU A 240 -2.66 -27.56 11.43
N GLU A 241 -3.76 -28.30 11.49
CA GLU A 241 -5.10 -27.71 11.57
C GLU A 241 -5.26 -26.76 12.78
N PRO A 242 -4.81 -27.12 14.00
CA PRO A 242 -4.86 -26.20 15.13
C PRO A 242 -4.05 -24.92 14.88
N ILE A 243 -2.90 -25.04 14.21
CA ILE A 243 -2.04 -23.89 13.89
C ILE A 243 -2.72 -22.97 12.88
N PHE A 244 -3.49 -23.49 11.93
CA PHE A 244 -4.22 -22.66 10.98
C PHE A 244 -5.31 -21.82 11.64
N VAL A 245 -6.00 -22.37 12.65
CA VAL A 245 -6.99 -21.63 13.45
C VAL A 245 -6.31 -20.49 14.21
N GLU A 246 -5.16 -20.77 14.83
CA GLU A 246 -4.40 -19.77 15.57
C GLU A 246 -3.86 -18.64 14.66
N ILE A 247 -3.35 -18.99 13.47
CA ILE A 247 -2.87 -18.00 12.51
C ILE A 247 -4.02 -17.11 11.99
N GLU A 248 -5.21 -17.67 11.83
CA GLU A 248 -6.40 -16.93 11.39
C GLU A 248 -6.85 -15.94 12.47
N ALA A 249 -6.91 -16.37 13.74
CA ALA A 249 -7.18 -15.48 14.87
C ALA A 249 -6.15 -14.34 14.98
N LEU A 250 -4.87 -14.64 14.79
CA LEU A 250 -3.79 -13.64 14.76
C LEU A 250 -3.94 -12.65 13.59
N SER A 251 -4.39 -13.14 12.42
CA SER A 251 -4.60 -12.31 11.23
C SER A 251 -5.77 -11.35 11.45
N ASP A 252 -6.88 -11.85 11.98
CA ASP A 252 -8.05 -11.04 12.34
C ASP A 252 -7.69 -9.97 13.38
N ALA A 253 -6.84 -10.30 14.35
CA ALA A 253 -6.36 -9.34 15.35
C ALA A 253 -5.51 -8.25 14.71
N ALA A 254 -4.62 -8.59 13.77
CA ALA A 254 -3.78 -7.64 13.04
C ALA A 254 -4.60 -6.71 12.12
N ASP A 255 -5.63 -7.24 11.47
CA ASP A 255 -6.51 -6.47 10.57
C ASP A 255 -7.32 -5.42 11.35
N ARG A 256 -7.79 -5.75 12.57
CA ARG A 256 -8.54 -4.81 13.43
C ARG A 256 -7.74 -3.57 13.82
N VAL A 257 -6.42 -3.67 13.87
CA VAL A 257 -5.50 -2.55 14.17
C VAL A 257 -4.79 -2.01 12.91
N ALA A 258 -5.23 -2.44 11.72
CA ALA A 258 -4.66 -2.08 10.42
C ALA A 258 -3.15 -2.35 10.29
N ALA A 259 -2.63 -3.38 10.96
CA ALA A 259 -1.23 -3.77 10.91
C ALA A 259 -0.90 -4.57 9.63
N ALA A 260 -1.02 -3.92 8.47
CA ALA A 260 -0.96 -4.57 7.15
C ALA A 260 0.27 -5.47 6.93
N ASN A 261 1.44 -5.06 7.45
CA ASN A 261 2.67 -5.86 7.33
C ASN A 261 2.60 -7.16 8.14
N ILE A 262 1.98 -7.14 9.32
CA ILE A 262 1.79 -8.31 10.16
C ILE A 262 0.73 -9.23 9.54
N SER A 263 -0.39 -8.67 9.07
CA SER A 263 -1.43 -9.42 8.35
C SER A 263 -0.87 -10.14 7.11
N LEU A 264 -0.06 -9.45 6.30
CA LEU A 264 0.57 -10.04 5.11
C LEU A 264 1.53 -11.17 5.48
N PHE A 265 2.32 -11.01 6.55
CA PHE A 265 3.20 -12.06 7.04
C PHE A 265 2.39 -13.30 7.44
N LEU A 266 1.31 -13.13 8.20
CA LEU A 266 0.48 -14.23 8.69
C LEU A 266 -0.23 -14.98 7.55
N HIS A 267 -0.73 -14.24 6.55
CA HIS A 267 -1.26 -14.84 5.32
C HIS A 267 -0.20 -15.64 4.56
N GLY A 268 1.00 -15.07 4.39
CA GLY A 268 2.13 -15.75 3.77
C GLY A 268 2.54 -17.02 4.53
N LEU A 269 2.52 -16.97 5.86
CA LEU A 269 2.80 -18.11 6.73
C LEU A 269 1.77 -19.23 6.55
N ARG A 270 0.47 -18.90 6.53
CA ARG A 270 -0.61 -19.87 6.30
C ARG A 270 -0.42 -20.61 4.98
N THR A 271 -0.17 -19.87 3.90
CA THR A 271 0.11 -20.45 2.57
C THR A 271 1.36 -21.31 2.58
N PHE A 272 2.44 -20.83 3.22
CA PHE A 272 3.69 -21.58 3.32
C PHE A 272 3.53 -22.90 4.07
N LEU A 273 2.82 -22.91 5.20
CA LEU A 273 2.57 -24.11 5.99
C LEU A 273 1.72 -25.13 5.22
N ARG A 274 0.72 -24.65 4.46
CA ARG A 274 -0.12 -25.50 3.59
C ARG A 274 0.70 -26.21 2.51
N VAL A 275 1.64 -25.50 1.88
CA VAL A 275 2.56 -26.09 0.89
C VAL A 275 3.58 -27.03 1.56
N THR A 276 4.10 -26.63 2.72
CA THR A 276 5.11 -27.40 3.47
C THR A 276 4.56 -28.76 3.91
N ALA A 277 3.28 -28.84 4.28
CA ALA A 277 2.60 -30.10 4.61
C ALA A 277 2.59 -31.15 3.48
N GLN A 278 2.87 -30.75 2.23
CA GLN A 278 2.87 -31.64 1.06
C GLN A 278 4.26 -32.19 0.71
N HIS A 279 5.32 -31.78 1.42
CA HIS A 279 6.71 -32.11 1.09
C HIS A 279 7.32 -33.23 1.97
N LYS A 280 8.54 -33.67 1.64
CA LYS A 280 9.25 -34.73 2.38
C LYS A 280 9.63 -34.28 3.81
N PRO A 281 9.61 -35.19 4.82
CA PRO A 281 9.79 -34.85 6.24
C PRO A 281 11.05 -34.04 6.60
N MET A 282 12.19 -34.35 5.99
CA MET A 282 13.46 -33.66 6.29
C MET A 282 13.44 -32.18 5.88
N VAL A 283 12.83 -31.87 4.74
CA VAL A 283 12.64 -30.50 4.24
C VAL A 283 11.62 -29.74 5.07
N ILE A 284 10.67 -30.44 5.69
CA ILE A 284 9.69 -29.84 6.61
C ILE A 284 10.39 -29.32 7.86
N ARG A 285 11.34 -30.05 8.46
CA ARG A 285 12.00 -29.64 9.71
C ARG A 285 12.77 -28.32 9.59
N GLU A 286 13.63 -28.20 8.58
CA GLU A 286 14.41 -26.98 8.35
C GLU A 286 13.47 -25.78 8.09
N ARG A 287 12.40 -26.01 7.32
CA ARG A 287 11.38 -25.00 7.03
C ARG A 287 10.60 -24.58 8.28
N LEU A 288 10.25 -25.52 9.17
CA LEU A 288 9.55 -25.22 10.41
C LEU A 288 10.45 -24.45 11.39
N ALA A 289 11.74 -24.80 11.50
CA ALA A 289 12.68 -24.05 12.33
C ALA A 289 12.84 -22.59 11.86
N ALA A 290 12.97 -22.36 10.55
CA ALA A 290 13.01 -21.01 9.99
C ALA A 290 11.70 -20.23 10.22
N VAL A 291 10.55 -20.93 10.25
CA VAL A 291 9.25 -20.34 10.60
C VAL A 291 9.19 -19.95 12.08
N GLU A 292 9.69 -20.78 12.99
CA GLU A 292 9.74 -20.47 14.43
C GLU A 292 10.52 -19.18 14.69
N GLU A 293 11.70 -19.02 14.09
CA GLU A 293 12.53 -17.82 14.22
C GLU A 293 11.80 -16.57 13.72
N ARG A 294 11.13 -16.67 12.57
CA ARG A 294 10.39 -15.54 12.00
C ARG A 294 9.15 -15.20 12.82
N LEU A 295 8.41 -16.19 13.33
CA LEU A 295 7.27 -15.99 14.22
C LEU A 295 7.66 -15.25 15.49
N ALA A 296 8.83 -15.56 16.07
CA ALA A 296 9.34 -14.87 17.25
C ALA A 296 9.52 -13.36 17.03
N THR A 297 9.75 -12.92 15.79
CA THR A 297 9.86 -11.48 15.46
C THR A 297 8.52 -10.73 15.46
N LEU A 298 7.38 -11.43 15.48
CA LEU A 298 6.08 -10.76 15.42
C LEU A 298 5.71 -10.03 16.71
N ILE A 299 6.13 -10.53 17.88
CA ILE A 299 5.88 -9.86 19.17
C ILE A 299 6.57 -8.49 19.22
N PRO A 300 7.88 -8.34 18.97
CA PRO A 300 8.52 -7.03 18.99
C PRO A 300 7.99 -6.09 17.90
N LEU A 301 7.59 -6.61 16.73
CA LEU A 301 6.93 -5.80 15.69
C LEU A 301 5.56 -5.29 16.14
N ALA A 302 4.75 -6.14 16.78
CA ALA A 302 3.45 -5.76 17.34
C ALA A 302 3.61 -4.71 18.45
N GLN A 303 4.59 -4.87 19.32
CA GLN A 303 4.92 -3.89 20.36
C GLN A 303 5.26 -2.54 19.75
N GLN A 304 6.16 -2.51 18.75
CA GLN A 304 6.54 -1.30 18.06
C GLN A 304 5.33 -0.62 17.38
N TRP A 305 4.45 -1.40 16.75
CA TRP A 305 3.23 -0.89 16.13
C TRP A 305 2.30 -0.19 17.13
N VAL A 306 2.12 -0.80 18.30
CA VAL A 306 1.32 -0.24 19.40
C VAL A 306 1.96 1.01 19.98
N ASP A 307 3.27 1.01 20.22
CA ASP A 307 3.98 2.16 20.78
C ASP A 307 3.92 3.37 19.83
N VAL A 308 4.10 3.15 18.52
CA VAL A 308 3.96 4.21 17.51
C VAL A 308 2.54 4.79 17.53
N GLY A 309 1.51 3.96 17.57
CA GLY A 309 0.14 4.49 17.60
C GLY A 309 -0.23 5.14 18.92
N ARG A 310 0.33 4.71 20.05
CA ARG A 310 0.17 5.41 21.34
C ARG A 310 0.70 6.84 21.26
N VAL A 311 1.89 7.03 20.69
CA VAL A 311 2.48 8.36 20.48
C VAL A 311 1.61 9.21 19.56
N GLU A 312 1.12 8.63 18.46
CA GLU A 312 0.22 9.35 17.54
C GLU A 312 -1.12 9.72 18.19
N ARG A 313 -1.74 8.79 18.93
CA ARG A 313 -2.99 9.08 19.65
C ARG A 313 -2.83 10.19 20.68
N ALA A 314 -1.74 10.18 21.44
CA ALA A 314 -1.43 11.25 22.39
C ALA A 314 -1.30 12.60 21.67
N ALA A 315 -0.57 12.64 20.56
CA ALA A 315 -0.42 13.85 19.76
C ALA A 315 -1.76 14.34 19.16
N ILE A 316 -2.65 13.44 18.73
CA ILE A 316 -3.99 13.79 18.25
C ILE A 316 -4.88 14.25 19.41
N PHE A 317 -4.74 13.67 20.60
CA PHE A 317 -5.51 14.06 21.78
C PHE A 317 -5.15 15.49 22.24
N ASP A 318 -3.86 15.81 22.28
CA ASP A 318 -3.35 17.11 22.74
C ASP A 318 -3.82 18.32 21.91
N ILE A 319 -4.20 18.09 20.65
CA ILE A 319 -4.70 19.13 19.74
C ILE A 319 -6.22 19.30 19.79
N LEU A 320 -6.95 18.41 20.48
CA LEU A 320 -8.40 18.52 20.58
C LEU A 320 -8.76 19.75 21.46
N PRO A 321 -9.76 20.54 21.05
CA PRO A 321 -10.20 21.67 21.86
C PRO A 321 -10.72 21.18 23.21
N ILE A 322 -10.23 21.81 24.28
CA ILE A 322 -10.70 21.54 25.64
C ILE A 322 -12.19 21.92 25.70
N ALA A 323 -13.02 20.95 26.08
CA ALA A 323 -14.47 21.10 26.21
C ALA A 323 -14.87 21.99 27.39
#